data_AF-A0A496XTA8-F1
#
_entry.id   AF-A0A496XTA8-F1
#
_cell.length_a   1.000
_cell.length_b   1.000
_cell.length_c   1.000
_cell.angle_alpha   90.00
_cell.angle_beta   90.00
_cell.angle_gamma   90.00
#
_symmetry.space_group_name_H-M   'P 1'
#
loop_
_entity.id
_entity.type
_entity.pdbx_description
1 polymer ?
#
loop_
_entity_poly.entity_id
_entity_poly.type
_entity_poly.pdbx_seq_one_letter_code
_entity_poly.pdbx_strand_id
1 'polypeptide(L)'
;MKAFKFLAQLRNGKITEDEFNTKHKVVKSKPLYTIPGKNFVSPPLPKSGKVLKIATNPEFAGEFAASGGAVAEEKPNFSVKKVWIEPGCIVCDACEAIFPEVFEVTADSCIIRPDFPTDDGLKVEEAAEACPVEVIKFEQA
;
A
#
# COMPACT_ATOMS: atom_id res chain seq x y z
N MET A 1 -45.17 -63.88 -19.89
CA MET A 1 -43.98 -63.88 -18.99
C MET A 1 -43.65 -62.50 -18.38
N LYS A 2 -43.81 -61.38 -19.09
CA LYS A 2 -43.52 -60.03 -18.55
C LYS A 2 -44.47 -59.56 -17.43
N ALA A 3 -45.76 -59.92 -17.49
CA ALA A 3 -46.76 -59.52 -16.48
C ALA A 3 -46.52 -60.14 -15.09
N PHE A 4 -46.05 -61.40 -15.03
CA PHE A 4 -45.72 -62.05 -13.76
C PHE A 4 -44.52 -61.40 -13.06
N LYS A 5 -43.53 -60.95 -13.85
CA LYS A 5 -42.36 -60.23 -13.33
C LYS A 5 -42.75 -58.87 -12.73
N PHE A 6 -43.66 -58.15 -13.39
CA PHE A 6 -44.19 -56.88 -12.89
C PHE A 6 -44.93 -57.06 -11.56
N LEU A 7 -45.84 -58.06 -11.45
CA LEU A 7 -46.56 -58.35 -10.21
C LEU A 7 -45.63 -58.74 -9.05
N ALA A 8 -44.57 -59.51 -9.33
CA ALA A 8 -43.56 -59.85 -8.33
C ALA A 8 -42.78 -58.61 -7.86
N GLN A 9 -42.43 -57.70 -8.77
CA GLN A 9 -41.74 -56.47 -8.42
C GLN A 9 -42.63 -55.50 -7.63
N LEU A 10 -43.93 -55.43 -7.96
CA LEU A 10 -44.89 -54.59 -7.26
C LEU A 10 -45.12 -55.06 -5.81
N ARG A 11 -45.17 -56.38 -5.57
CA ARG A 11 -45.26 -56.94 -4.21
C ARG A 11 -43.99 -56.77 -3.39
N ASN A 12 -42.83 -56.70 -4.04
CA ASN A 12 -41.52 -56.54 -3.38
C ASN A 12 -41.11 -55.07 -3.20
N GLY A 13 -41.89 -54.11 -3.71
CA GLY A 13 -41.64 -52.67 -3.53
C GLY A 13 -41.89 -52.25 -2.10
N LYS A 14 -40.88 -51.71 -1.43
CA LYS A 14 -40.93 -51.35 0.00
C LYS A 14 -41.18 -49.86 0.27
N ILE A 15 -41.12 -49.02 -0.76
CA ILE A 15 -41.13 -47.56 -0.63
C ILE A 15 -42.10 -47.03 -1.68
N THR A 16 -42.92 -46.05 -1.29
CA THR A 16 -43.85 -45.40 -2.21
C THR A 16 -43.12 -44.39 -3.10
N GLU A 17 -43.70 -44.07 -4.27
CA GLU A 17 -43.11 -43.12 -5.21
C GLU A 17 -42.90 -41.74 -4.56
N ASP A 18 -43.84 -41.30 -3.72
CA ASP A 18 -43.77 -40.02 -3.01
C ASP A 18 -42.62 -39.99 -1.99
N GLU A 19 -42.38 -41.09 -1.27
CA GLU A 19 -41.27 -41.22 -0.32
C GLU A 19 -39.91 -41.25 -1.04
N PHE A 20 -39.83 -41.90 -2.20
CA PHE A 20 -38.60 -41.92 -3.00
C PHE A 20 -38.29 -40.53 -3.57
N ASN A 21 -39.29 -39.86 -4.12
CA ASN A 21 -39.13 -38.55 -4.76
C ASN A 21 -38.86 -37.43 -3.74
N THR A 22 -39.41 -37.51 -2.53
CA THR A 22 -39.08 -36.57 -1.45
C THR A 22 -37.65 -36.75 -0.95
N LYS A 23 -37.20 -37.98 -0.78
CA LYS A 23 -35.84 -38.29 -0.29
C LYS A 23 -34.74 -38.01 -1.31
N HIS A 24 -35.01 -38.21 -2.59
CA HIS A 24 -34.03 -38.09 -3.68
C HIS A 24 -34.21 -36.83 -4.52
N LYS A 25 -34.99 -35.84 -4.04
CA LYS A 25 -35.16 -34.58 -4.74
C LYS A 25 -33.81 -33.87 -4.88
N VAL A 26 -33.35 -33.71 -6.11
CA VAL A 26 -32.13 -32.95 -6.41
C VAL A 26 -32.41 -31.47 -6.12
N VAL A 27 -31.99 -30.99 -4.95
CA VAL A 27 -32.11 -29.58 -4.59
C VAL A 27 -31.02 -28.80 -5.35
N LYS A 28 -31.40 -28.17 -6.46
CA LYS A 28 -30.53 -27.32 -7.29
C LYS A 28 -30.26 -25.93 -6.68
N SER A 29 -30.36 -25.77 -5.36
CA SER A 29 -30.04 -24.47 -4.75
C SER A 29 -28.53 -24.36 -4.57
N LYS A 30 -27.89 -23.53 -5.40
CA LYS A 30 -26.50 -23.14 -5.18
C LYS A 30 -26.40 -22.46 -3.80
N PRO A 31 -25.36 -22.74 -2.99
CA PRO A 31 -25.16 -21.99 -1.76
C PRO A 31 -25.01 -20.50 -2.11
N LEU A 32 -25.95 -19.69 -1.62
CA LEU A 32 -25.89 -18.24 -1.75
C LEU A 32 -24.79 -17.74 -0.81
N TYR A 33 -23.60 -17.52 -1.35
CA TYR A 33 -22.57 -16.79 -0.63
C TYR A 33 -22.99 -15.32 -0.59
N THR A 34 -23.44 -14.87 0.57
CA THR A 34 -23.69 -13.45 0.80
C THR A 34 -22.35 -12.76 0.87
N ILE A 35 -21.95 -12.10 -0.22
CA ILE A 35 -20.81 -11.20 -0.21
C ILE A 35 -21.19 -10.07 0.75
N PRO A 36 -20.53 -9.93 1.91
CA PRO A 36 -20.77 -8.78 2.76
C PRO A 36 -20.37 -7.55 1.96
N GLY A 37 -21.36 -6.72 1.60
CA GLY A 37 -21.11 -5.47 0.92
C GLY A 37 -20.25 -4.61 1.83
N LYS A 38 -18.94 -4.53 1.56
CA LYS A 38 -18.06 -3.59 2.26
C LYS A 38 -18.42 -2.21 1.74
N ASN A 39 -19.27 -1.53 2.50
CA ASN A 39 -19.45 -0.10 2.40
C ASN A 39 -18.11 0.55 2.79
N PHE A 40 -17.35 0.99 1.78
CA PHE A 40 -16.14 1.83 1.90
C PHE A 40 -16.41 3.21 2.53
N VAL A 41 -17.61 3.42 3.07
CA VAL A 41 -18.02 4.64 3.73
C VAL A 41 -17.63 4.49 5.19
N SER A 42 -16.62 5.24 5.62
CA SER A 42 -16.30 5.35 7.04
C SER A 42 -17.57 5.63 7.85
N PRO A 43 -17.71 5.01 9.04
CA PRO A 43 -18.83 5.32 9.91
C PRO A 43 -18.92 6.84 10.13
N PRO A 44 -20.14 7.41 10.15
CA PRO A 44 -20.31 8.85 10.30
C PRO A 44 -19.65 9.30 11.61
N LEU A 45 -18.98 10.46 11.56
CA LEU A 45 -18.35 11.07 12.72
C LEU A 45 -19.35 11.15 13.90
N PRO A 46 -18.91 10.90 15.14
CA PRO A 46 -19.79 10.93 16.31
C PRO A 46 -20.48 12.29 16.46
N LYS A 47 -21.75 12.26 16.90
CA LYS A 47 -22.59 13.47 16.99
C LYS A 47 -22.17 14.43 18.11
N SER A 48 -21.42 13.96 19.12
CA SER A 48 -20.87 14.77 20.22
C SER A 48 -19.34 14.64 20.24
N GLY A 49 -18.65 15.75 20.58
CA GLY A 49 -17.19 15.84 20.49
C GLY A 49 -16.69 16.16 19.08
N LYS A 50 -17.39 17.04 18.36
CA LYS A 50 -17.11 17.45 16.97
C LYS A 50 -15.88 18.37 16.84
N VAL A 51 -14.86 18.14 17.65
CA VAL A 51 -13.60 18.88 17.56
C VAL A 51 -12.58 17.95 16.93
N LEU A 52 -12.24 18.26 15.68
CA LEU A 52 -11.19 17.54 14.97
C LEU A 52 -9.88 17.87 15.68
N LYS A 53 -9.17 16.84 16.12
CA LYS A 53 -7.80 16.97 16.61
C LYS A 53 -6.92 17.37 15.42
N ILE A 54 -6.78 18.67 15.19
CA ILE A 54 -5.96 19.26 14.12
C ILE A 54 -4.91 20.13 14.80
N ALA A 55 -3.71 20.18 14.22
CA ALA A 55 -2.59 20.97 14.70
C ALA A 55 -2.90 22.47 14.88
N THR A 56 -3.85 23.02 14.13
CA THR A 56 -4.29 24.43 14.22
C THR A 56 -5.29 24.71 15.35
N ASN A 57 -5.78 23.69 16.06
CA ASN A 57 -6.64 23.91 17.21
C ASN A 57 -5.77 24.05 18.49
N PRO A 58 -5.77 25.23 19.15
CA PRO A 58 -4.97 25.48 20.34
C PRO A 58 -5.28 24.54 21.53
N GLU A 59 -6.50 23.98 21.60
CA GLU A 59 -6.88 23.03 22.66
C GLU A 59 -6.13 21.68 22.56
N PHE A 60 -5.62 21.33 21.37
CA PHE A 60 -4.91 20.06 21.12
C PHE A 60 -3.42 20.25 20.81
N ALA A 61 -2.90 21.49 20.94
CA ALA A 61 -1.51 21.82 20.65
C ALA A 61 -0.51 20.97 21.46
N GLY A 62 -0.85 20.62 22.70
CA GLY A 62 0.00 19.76 23.55
C GLY A 62 0.07 18.29 23.10
N GLU A 63 -0.94 17.77 22.41
CA GLU A 63 -0.96 16.38 21.94
C GLU A 63 -0.19 16.19 20.62
N PHE A 64 -0.15 17.22 19.76
CA PHE A 64 0.60 17.18 18.50
C PHE A 64 2.05 17.69 18.62
N ALA A 65 2.44 18.31 19.74
CA ALA A 65 3.80 18.77 19.97
C ALA A 65 4.85 17.65 19.95
N ALA A 66 4.45 16.40 20.23
CA ALA A 66 5.35 15.23 20.22
C ALA A 66 5.40 14.48 18.88
N SER A 67 4.53 14.82 17.91
CA SER A 67 4.45 14.12 16.61
C SER A 67 4.27 15.05 15.41
N GLY A 68 4.38 16.36 15.60
CA GLY A 68 4.61 17.28 14.49
C GLY A 68 5.92 16.87 13.85
N GLY A 69 5.88 16.52 12.55
CA GLY A 69 7.06 16.16 11.78
C GLY A 69 8.18 17.11 12.17
N ALA A 70 9.28 16.52 12.65
CA ALA A 70 10.42 17.26 13.15
C ALA A 70 10.67 18.41 12.18
N VAL A 71 10.51 19.65 12.67
CA VAL A 71 11.14 20.77 12.01
C VAL A 71 12.61 20.43 12.15
N ALA A 72 13.18 19.90 11.07
CA ALA A 72 14.57 19.50 11.03
C ALA A 72 15.37 20.69 11.55
N GLU A 73 16.08 20.47 12.65
CA GLU A 73 16.99 21.46 13.21
C GLU A 73 17.84 22.01 12.06
N GLU A 74 17.94 23.34 11.96
CA GLU A 74 18.76 24.03 10.95
C GLU A 74 20.22 23.58 11.10
N LYS A 75 20.56 22.51 10.39
CA LYS A 75 21.92 21.98 10.36
C LYS A 75 22.77 23.00 9.59
N PRO A 76 23.92 23.44 10.13
CA PRO A 76 24.76 24.39 9.42
C PRO A 76 25.23 23.77 8.10
N ASN A 77 25.24 24.58 7.04
CA ASN A 77 25.73 24.16 5.74
C ASN A 77 27.20 23.70 5.86
N PHE A 78 27.52 22.54 5.29
CA PHE A 78 28.86 21.97 5.26
C PHE A 78 29.30 21.72 3.82
N SER A 79 30.60 21.73 3.56
CA SER A 79 31.13 21.43 2.23
C SER A 79 31.33 19.94 2.02
N VAL A 80 31.16 19.48 0.79
CA VAL A 80 31.36 18.08 0.40
C VAL A 80 32.60 17.97 -0.49
N LYS A 81 33.53 17.06 -0.18
CA LYS A 81 34.76 16.84 -0.97
C LYS A 81 34.52 15.99 -2.21
N LYS A 82 33.65 15.00 -2.11
CA LYS A 82 33.43 13.99 -3.15
C LYS A 82 32.03 13.43 -3.04
N VAL A 83 31.36 13.28 -4.19
CA VAL A 83 30.09 12.58 -4.34
C VAL A 83 30.29 11.46 -5.36
N TRP A 84 29.71 10.30 -5.13
CA TRP A 84 29.67 9.21 -6.11
C TRP A 84 28.36 8.44 -6.00
N ILE A 85 28.00 7.78 -7.11
CA ILE A 85 26.77 6.98 -7.23
C ILE A 85 27.17 5.51 -7.35
N GLU A 86 26.69 4.70 -6.42
CA GLU A 86 26.86 3.25 -6.47
C GLU A 86 25.91 2.62 -7.52
N PRO A 87 26.28 1.45 -8.09
CA PRO A 87 25.40 0.74 -9.01
C PRO A 87 24.10 0.34 -8.30
N GLY A 88 22.96 0.67 -8.90
CA GLY A 88 21.64 0.44 -8.30
C GLY A 88 20.65 1.60 -8.45
N CYS A 89 21.03 2.68 -9.15
CA CYS A 89 20.10 3.76 -9.46
C CYS A 89 18.90 3.24 -10.29
N ILE A 90 17.68 3.60 -9.86
CA ILE A 90 16.42 3.20 -10.51
C ILE A 90 15.76 4.33 -11.32
N VAL A 91 16.48 5.44 -11.56
CA VAL A 91 15.97 6.56 -12.39
C VAL A 91 14.64 7.11 -11.83
N CYS A 92 14.63 7.42 -10.52
CA CYS A 92 13.45 7.92 -9.82
C CYS A 92 13.32 9.45 -9.80
N ASP A 93 14.30 10.16 -10.36
CA ASP A 93 14.36 11.62 -10.51
C ASP A 93 14.38 12.44 -9.20
N ALA A 94 14.38 11.78 -8.03
CA ALA A 94 14.38 12.46 -6.72
C ALA A 94 15.63 13.36 -6.52
N CYS A 95 16.81 12.87 -6.89
CA CYS A 95 18.07 13.61 -6.75
C CYS A 95 18.16 14.83 -7.69
N GLU A 96 17.61 14.73 -8.91
CA GLU A 96 17.55 15.86 -9.85
C GLU A 96 16.51 16.90 -9.41
N ALA A 97 15.41 16.48 -8.79
CA ALA A 97 14.42 17.42 -8.24
C ALA A 97 14.96 18.24 -7.06
N ILE A 98 15.85 17.65 -6.23
CA ILE A 98 16.43 18.31 -5.06
C ILE A 98 17.64 19.17 -5.47
N PHE A 99 18.53 18.65 -6.31
CA PHE A 99 19.74 19.37 -6.71
C PHE A 99 20.12 19.16 -8.20
N PRO A 100 19.41 19.83 -9.13
CA PRO A 100 19.60 19.65 -10.58
C PRO A 100 20.95 20.16 -11.09
N GLU A 101 21.63 21.01 -10.30
CA GLU A 101 22.97 21.53 -10.60
C GLU A 101 24.05 20.45 -10.43
N VAL A 102 23.79 19.39 -9.67
CA VAL A 102 24.76 18.32 -9.37
C VAL A 102 24.38 17.02 -10.04
N PHE A 103 23.09 16.65 -9.99
CA PHE A 103 22.60 15.38 -10.48
C PHE A 103 21.87 15.56 -11.81
N GLU A 104 22.30 14.81 -12.83
CA GLU A 104 21.62 14.68 -14.11
C GLU A 104 21.18 13.22 -14.30
N VAL A 105 19.87 12.99 -14.38
CA VAL A 105 19.34 11.65 -14.60
C VAL A 105 19.25 11.37 -16.10
N THR A 106 19.86 10.26 -16.51
CA THR A 106 19.77 9.72 -17.87
C THR A 106 18.83 8.51 -17.90
N ALA A 107 18.56 7.96 -19.10
CA ALA A 107 17.61 6.86 -19.27
C ALA A 107 17.89 5.62 -18.41
N ASP A 108 19.17 5.33 -18.12
CA ASP A 108 19.58 4.09 -17.44
C ASP A 108 20.32 4.32 -16.11
N SER A 109 20.76 5.54 -15.81
CA SER A 109 21.53 5.85 -14.60
C SER A 109 21.56 7.35 -14.31
N CYS A 110 22.04 7.73 -13.13
CA CYS A 110 22.27 9.13 -12.77
C CYS A 110 23.77 9.45 -12.85
N ILE A 111 24.10 10.60 -13.42
CA ILE A 111 25.46 11.10 -13.60
C ILE A 111 25.63 12.36 -12.75
N ILE A 112 26.84 12.58 -12.22
CA ILE A 112 27.19 13.79 -11.50
C ILE A 112 27.81 14.79 -12.48
N ARG A 113 27.30 16.02 -12.54
CA ARG A 113 27.84 17.06 -13.41
C ARG A 113 29.29 17.41 -12.99
N PRO A 114 30.18 17.71 -13.95
CA PRO A 114 31.58 17.99 -13.66
C PRO A 114 31.80 19.31 -12.89
N ASP A 115 30.81 20.20 -12.86
CA ASP A 115 30.81 21.50 -12.17
C ASP A 115 30.02 21.49 -10.86
N PHE A 116 30.09 20.39 -10.11
CA PHE A 116 29.39 20.25 -8.83
C PHE A 116 29.80 21.34 -7.81
N PRO A 117 28.84 22.18 -7.33
CA PRO A 117 29.09 23.11 -6.23
C PRO A 117 29.36 22.37 -4.91
N THR A 118 30.60 22.52 -4.41
CA THR A 118 31.04 21.93 -3.12
C THR A 118 30.48 22.65 -1.90
N ASP A 119 29.82 23.79 -2.08
CA ASP A 119 29.42 24.68 -0.99
C ASP A 119 28.09 24.26 -0.33
N ASP A 120 27.20 23.55 -1.02
CA ASP A 120 25.84 23.22 -0.53
C ASP A 120 25.69 21.73 -0.10
N GLY A 121 26.42 21.29 0.92
CA GLY A 121 26.37 19.90 1.39
C GLY A 121 25.02 19.47 1.98
N LEU A 122 24.21 20.43 2.47
CA LEU A 122 22.84 20.17 2.92
C LEU A 122 21.97 19.55 1.82
N LYS A 123 22.02 20.09 0.60
CA LYS A 123 21.23 19.59 -0.54
C LYS A 123 21.72 18.21 -0.98
N VAL A 124 23.02 17.94 -0.85
CA VAL A 124 23.60 16.62 -1.15
C VAL A 124 23.13 15.58 -0.13
N GLU A 125 23.07 15.95 1.16
CA GLU A 125 22.52 15.09 2.21
C GLU A 125 21.03 14.82 2.00
N GLU A 126 20.24 15.85 1.71
CA GLU A 126 18.81 15.72 1.40
C GLU A 126 18.57 14.82 0.18
N ALA A 127 19.37 14.98 -0.88
CA ALA A 127 19.30 14.13 -2.06
C ALA A 127 19.67 12.67 -1.76
N ALA A 128 20.63 12.43 -0.86
CA ALA A 128 21.00 11.08 -0.44
C ALA A 128 19.91 10.41 0.40
N GLU A 129 19.25 11.14 1.30
CA GLU A 129 18.11 10.63 2.10
C GLU A 129 16.85 10.40 1.26
N ALA A 130 16.61 11.22 0.24
CA ALA A 130 15.49 11.06 -0.67
C ALA A 130 15.66 9.86 -1.64
N CYS A 131 16.86 9.28 -1.73
CA CYS A 131 17.12 8.16 -2.62
C CYS A 131 16.51 6.86 -2.05
N PRO A 132 15.48 6.27 -2.70
CA PRO A 132 14.80 5.07 -2.17
C PRO A 132 15.68 3.81 -2.13
N VAL A 133 16.82 3.86 -2.82
CA VAL A 133 17.81 2.77 -2.93
C VAL A 133 19.16 3.15 -2.31
N GLU A 134 19.26 4.33 -1.68
CA GLU A 134 20.43 4.80 -0.91
C GLU A 134 21.78 4.72 -1.65
N VAL A 135 21.79 4.88 -2.97
CA VAL A 135 22.99 4.72 -3.82
C VAL A 135 23.90 5.96 -3.87
N ILE A 136 23.41 7.11 -3.41
CA ILE A 136 24.17 8.37 -3.42
C ILE A 136 25.04 8.41 -2.16
N LYS A 137 26.37 8.44 -2.36
CA LYS A 137 27.35 8.52 -1.27
C LYS A 137 28.17 9.79 -1.40
N PHE A 138 28.58 10.34 -0.26
CA PHE A 138 29.37 11.55 -0.21
C PHE A 138 30.36 11.55 0.96
N GLU A 139 31.44 12.31 0.81
CA GLU A 139 32.44 12.57 1.85
C GLU A 139 32.36 14.03 2.28
N GLN A 140 32.10 14.27 3.56
CA GLN A 140 32.13 15.62 4.15
C GLN A 140 33.57 16.16 4.21
N ALA A 141 33.71 17.48 4.02
CA ALA A 141 35.00 18.17 3.99
C ALA A 141 35.62 18.39 5.38
#